data_AF-A0A059LMQ6-F1
#
_entry.id   AF-A0A059LMQ6-F1
#
_cell.length_a   1.000
_cell.length_b   1.000
_cell.length_c   1.000
_cell.angle_alpha   90.00
_cell.angle_beta   90.00
_cell.angle_gamma   90.00
#
_symmetry.space_group_name_H-M   'P 1'
#
loop_
_entity.id
_entity.type
_entity.pdbx_description
1 polymer ?
#
loop_
_entity_poly.entity_id
_entity_poly.type
_entity_poly.pdbx_seq_one_letter_code
_entity_poly.pdbx_strand_id
1 'polypeptide(L)'
;MSELMVQYIEEIGAGAHLYSEHASRVEPNPLDVMLSLNDMGVSLTELNEYAAAAEKSPPFYPSIADFPLRRVIKPVASFAARGETAPAHIPAYLPAFPDEHTYRDTTQFPGDALDAARRSTHAAEAAQEAEAALVKLAARMEPGNPVLRGAGP
;
A
#
# COMPACT_ATOMS: atom_id res chain seq x y z
N MET A 1 -1.39 -13.09 -17.86
CA MET A 1 -1.22 -12.13 -18.97
C MET A 1 -0.28 -10.98 -18.58
N SER A 2 -0.55 -10.23 -17.50
CA SER A 2 0.33 -9.12 -17.09
C SER A 2 1.78 -9.57 -16.81
N GLU A 3 1.98 -10.69 -16.13
CA GLU A 3 3.32 -11.20 -15.80
C GLU A 3 4.11 -11.62 -17.05
N LEU A 4 3.45 -12.29 -17.99
CA LEU A 4 4.02 -12.61 -19.31
C LEU A 4 4.42 -11.36 -20.09
N MET A 5 3.62 -10.28 -20.01
CA MET A 5 3.97 -9.01 -20.65
C MET A 5 5.20 -8.35 -20.00
N VAL A 6 5.31 -8.40 -18.67
CA VAL A 6 6.48 -7.89 -17.96
C VAL A 6 7.72 -8.70 -18.35
N GLN A 7 7.64 -10.02 -18.32
CA GLN A 7 8.74 -10.90 -18.71
C GLN A 7 9.16 -10.70 -20.17
N TYR A 8 8.20 -10.47 -21.07
CA TYR A 8 8.48 -10.16 -22.47
C TYR A 8 9.22 -8.82 -22.63
N ILE A 9 8.84 -7.79 -21.86
CA ILE A 9 9.55 -6.50 -21.87
C ILE A 9 10.97 -6.65 -21.31
N GLU A 10 11.13 -7.43 -20.24
CA GLU A 10 12.45 -7.73 -19.66
C GLU A 10 13.36 -8.45 -20.65
N GLU A 11 12.82 -9.43 -21.40
CA GLU A 11 13.57 -10.18 -22.41
C GLU A 11 14.07 -9.29 -23.56
N ILE A 12 13.22 -8.38 -24.06
CA ILE A 12 13.62 -7.38 -25.07
C ILE A 12 14.74 -6.47 -24.52
N GLY A 13 14.60 -6.05 -23.26
CA GLY A 13 15.60 -5.20 -22.59
C GLY A 13 16.93 -5.91 -22.42
N ALA A 14 16.90 -7.19 -22.01
CA ALA A 14 18.09 -8.01 -21.85
C ALA A 14 18.81 -8.24 -23.19
N GLY A 15 18.08 -8.59 -24.25
CA GLY A 15 18.64 -8.75 -25.59
C GLY A 15 19.26 -7.45 -26.13
N ALA A 16 18.56 -6.33 -26.03
CA ALA A 16 19.08 -5.03 -26.42
C ALA A 16 20.35 -4.63 -25.63
N HIS A 17 20.40 -4.96 -24.34
CA HIS A 17 21.57 -4.71 -23.51
C HIS A 17 22.78 -5.54 -23.96
N LEU A 18 22.60 -6.84 -24.23
CA LEU A 18 23.66 -7.71 -24.75
C LEU A 18 24.24 -7.18 -26.07
N TYR A 19 23.40 -6.66 -26.96
CA TYR A 19 23.85 -6.04 -28.20
C TYR A 19 24.65 -4.74 -27.97
N SER A 20 24.23 -3.93 -26.99
CA SER A 20 24.97 -2.73 -26.62
C SER A 20 26.34 -3.08 -26.02
N GLU A 21 26.43 -4.12 -25.20
CA GLU A 21 27.68 -4.63 -24.63
C GLU A 21 28.61 -5.18 -25.72
N HIS A 22 28.06 -5.89 -26.71
CA HIS A 22 28.84 -6.38 -27.86
C HIS A 22 29.48 -5.22 -28.64
N ALA A 23 28.81 -4.07 -28.69
CA ALA A 23 29.33 -2.84 -29.27
C ALA A 23 30.21 -2.01 -28.30
N SER A 24 30.55 -2.53 -27.12
CA SER A 24 31.28 -1.84 -26.05
C SER A 24 30.61 -0.55 -25.56
N ARG A 25 29.28 -0.47 -25.65
CA ARG A 25 28.45 0.62 -25.15
C ARG A 25 27.69 0.19 -23.90
N VAL A 26 27.32 1.15 -23.06
CA VAL A 26 26.46 0.93 -21.89
C VAL A 26 24.99 1.22 -22.22
N GLU A 27 24.75 2.18 -23.10
CA GLU A 27 23.40 2.61 -23.48
C GLU A 27 22.92 1.89 -24.75
N PRO A 28 21.75 1.23 -24.71
CA PRO A 28 21.14 0.63 -25.89
C PRO A 28 20.60 1.72 -26.83
N ASN A 29 20.86 1.56 -28.12
CA ASN A 29 20.32 2.36 -29.22
C ASN A 29 19.10 1.64 -29.82
N PRO A 30 18.15 2.34 -30.45
CA PRO A 30 17.10 1.73 -31.28
C PRO A 30 17.54 0.55 -32.17
N LEU A 31 18.75 0.57 -32.74
CA LEU A 31 19.25 -0.58 -33.53
C LEU A 31 19.41 -1.86 -32.70
N ASP A 32 19.87 -1.73 -31.45
CA ASP A 32 20.05 -2.86 -30.53
C ASP A 32 18.69 -3.46 -30.15
N VAL A 33 17.68 -2.61 -29.98
CA VAL A 33 16.28 -3.02 -29.73
C VAL A 33 15.67 -3.70 -30.96
N MET A 34 15.92 -3.18 -32.17
CA MET A 34 15.43 -3.80 -33.40
C MET A 34 16.02 -5.20 -33.62
N LEU A 35 17.31 -5.39 -33.33
CA LEU A 35 17.95 -6.70 -33.37
C LEU A 35 17.34 -7.65 -32.36
N SER A 36 17.13 -7.20 -31.12
CA SER A 36 16.47 -8.00 -30.09
C SER A 36 15.04 -8.41 -30.48
N LEU A 37 14.27 -7.51 -31.10
CA LEU A 37 12.92 -7.83 -31.58
C LEU A 37 12.93 -8.85 -32.73
N ASN A 38 13.89 -8.73 -33.64
CA ASN A 38 14.06 -9.67 -34.74
C ASN A 38 14.41 -11.08 -34.24
N ASP A 39 15.26 -11.20 -33.22
CA ASP A 39 15.59 -12.48 -32.57
C ASP A 39 14.38 -13.15 -31.90
N MET A 40 13.48 -12.33 -31.34
CA MET A 40 12.22 -12.78 -30.78
C MET A 40 11.16 -13.11 -31.84
N GLY A 41 11.49 -12.94 -33.12
CA GLY A 41 10.61 -13.26 -34.25
C GLY A 41 9.58 -12.18 -34.58
N VAL A 42 9.80 -10.93 -34.14
CA VAL A 42 8.90 -9.81 -34.41
C VAL A 42 9.30 -9.08 -35.70
N SER A 43 8.38 -8.98 -36.65
CA SER A 43 8.59 -8.18 -37.86
C SER A 43 8.39 -6.69 -37.60
N LEU A 44 9.38 -5.88 -37.98
CA LEU A 44 9.31 -4.42 -37.88
C LEU A 44 8.24 -3.82 -38.81
N THR A 45 7.89 -4.49 -39.91
CA THR A 45 6.84 -4.02 -40.83
C THR A 45 5.48 -4.07 -40.16
N GLU A 46 5.17 -5.21 -39.52
CA GLU A 46 3.91 -5.41 -38.78
C GLU A 46 3.80 -4.45 -37.59
N LEU A 47 4.92 -4.21 -36.90
CA LEU A 47 4.96 -3.25 -35.81
C LEU A 47 4.63 -1.82 -36.28
N ASN A 48 5.13 -1.42 -37.45
CA ASN A 48 4.85 -0.11 -38.02
C ASN A 48 3.38 0.02 -38.49
N GLU A 49 2.83 -1.04 -39.08
CA GLU A 49 1.40 -1.10 -39.43
C GLU A 49 0.50 -1.00 -38.19
N TYR A 50 0.87 -1.70 -37.12
CA TYR A 50 0.19 -1.62 -35.83
C TYR A 50 0.27 -0.21 -35.23
N ALA A 51 1.45 0.41 -35.24
CA ALA A 51 1.63 1.78 -34.75
C ALA A 51 0.74 2.78 -35.50
N ALA A 52 0.67 2.67 -36.84
CA ALA A 52 -0.19 3.51 -37.67
C ALA A 52 -1.70 3.26 -37.42
N ALA A 53 -2.09 2.03 -37.04
CA ALA A 53 -3.46 1.72 -36.64
C ALA A 53 -3.79 2.28 -35.23
N ALA A 54 -2.85 2.18 -34.29
CA ALA A 54 -2.99 2.69 -32.93
C ALA A 54 -3.10 4.22 -32.89
N GLU A 55 -2.44 4.94 -33.80
CA GLU A 55 -2.57 6.40 -33.91
C GLU A 55 -4.00 6.83 -34.30
N LYS A 56 -4.68 6.04 -35.15
CA LYS A 56 -6.06 6.31 -35.61
C LYS A 56 -7.10 6.05 -34.51
N SER A 57 -6.82 5.10 -33.62
CA SER A 57 -7.69 4.74 -32.50
C SER A 57 -6.83 4.48 -31.26
N PRO A 58 -6.43 5.54 -30.55
CA PRO A 58 -5.56 5.39 -29.40
C PRO A 58 -6.31 4.68 -28.27
N PRO A 59 -5.72 3.65 -27.65
CA PRO A 59 -6.23 3.08 -26.42
C PRO A 59 -6.35 4.13 -25.33
N PHE A 60 -7.30 3.97 -24.42
CA PHE A 60 -7.37 4.82 -23.23
C PHE A 60 -6.22 4.44 -22.29
N TYR A 61 -5.23 5.32 -22.16
CA TYR A 61 -4.13 5.15 -21.21
C TYR A 61 -4.38 6.02 -19.97
N PRO A 62 -4.19 5.47 -18.75
CA PRO A 62 -4.19 6.30 -17.56
C PRO A 62 -2.99 7.25 -17.60
N SER A 63 -3.18 8.50 -17.16
CA SER A 63 -2.07 9.42 -16.97
C SER A 63 -1.13 8.87 -15.90
N ILE A 64 0.09 8.50 -16.29
CA ILE A 64 1.14 8.09 -15.36
C ILE A 64 1.80 9.38 -14.85
N ALA A 65 1.99 9.48 -13.53
CA ALA A 65 2.65 10.64 -12.94
C ALA A 65 4.11 10.72 -13.38
N ASP A 66 4.56 11.92 -13.76
CA ASP A 66 5.93 12.16 -14.22
C ASP A 66 6.98 11.78 -13.15
N PHE A 67 8.03 11.08 -13.57
CA PHE A 67 9.21 10.83 -12.75
C PHE A 67 10.20 12.00 -12.87
N PRO A 68 10.90 12.40 -11.79
CA PRO A 68 10.77 11.90 -10.42
C PRO A 68 9.45 12.36 -9.80
N LEU A 69 8.72 11.41 -9.21
CA LEU A 69 7.56 11.74 -8.38
C LEU A 69 8.06 12.75 -7.35
N ARG A 70 7.54 13.98 -7.39
CA ARG A 70 7.85 15.02 -6.39
C ARG A 70 7.41 14.51 -5.03
N ARG A 71 8.27 13.74 -4.37
CA ARG A 71 8.12 13.37 -2.98
C ARG A 71 8.36 14.65 -2.21
N VAL A 72 7.30 15.22 -1.63
CA VAL A 72 7.46 16.25 -0.61
C VAL A 72 8.09 15.55 0.59
N ILE A 73 9.42 15.56 0.63
CA ILE A 73 10.16 15.12 1.81
C ILE A 73 9.83 16.13 2.90
N LYS A 74 9.00 15.74 3.86
CA LYS A 74 8.79 16.54 5.07
C LYS A 74 10.11 16.53 5.82
N PRO A 75 10.79 17.69 5.99
CA PRO A 75 12.05 17.70 6.70
C PRO A 75 11.80 17.28 8.15
N VAL A 76 12.48 16.22 8.59
CA VAL A 76 12.51 15.83 10.00
C VAL A 76 13.25 16.92 10.76
N ALA A 77 12.71 17.34 11.91
CA ALA A 77 13.33 18.38 12.71
C ALA A 77 14.73 17.94 13.17
N SER A 78 15.74 18.79 12.97
CA SER A 78 17.09 18.55 13.46
C SER A 78 17.18 18.72 14.97
N PHE A 79 18.28 18.26 15.58
CA PHE A 79 18.56 18.51 17.00
C PHE A 79 18.51 20.02 17.33
N ALA A 80 19.08 20.86 16.45
CA ALA A 80 19.02 22.31 16.58
C ALA A 80 17.58 22.86 16.49
N ALA A 81 16.75 22.32 15.59
CA ALA A 81 15.36 22.74 15.43
C ALA A 81 14.46 22.31 16.61
N ARG A 82 14.79 21.21 17.29
CA ARG A 82 14.11 20.74 18.51
C ARG A 82 14.65 21.35 19.80
N GLY A 83 15.77 22.08 19.74
CA GLY A 83 16.43 22.61 20.94
C GLY A 83 17.08 21.51 21.81
N GLU A 84 17.34 20.34 21.24
CA GLU A 84 17.96 19.21 21.93
C GLU A 84 19.48 19.25 21.77
N THR A 85 20.20 18.88 22.82
CA THR A 85 21.66 18.74 22.75
C THR A 85 22.00 17.47 21.98
N ALA A 86 22.61 17.64 20.80
CA ALA A 86 23.10 16.51 20.03
C ALA A 86 24.22 15.77 20.81
N PRO A 87 24.27 14.42 20.76
CA PRO A 87 25.36 13.65 21.36
C PRO A 87 26.75 14.04 20.82
N ALA A 88 27.82 13.80 21.59
CA ALA A 88 29.17 14.31 21.33
C ALA A 88 29.76 14.02 19.93
N HIS A 89 29.30 12.96 19.26
CA HIS A 89 29.78 12.53 17.93
C HIS A 89 28.77 12.81 16.81
N ILE A 90 27.66 13.49 17.10
CA ILE A 90 26.53 13.66 16.18
C ILE A 90 26.33 15.14 15.91
N PRO A 91 26.50 15.59 14.65
CA PRO A 91 26.29 16.99 14.30
C PRO A 91 24.85 17.45 14.50
N ALA A 92 24.66 18.68 14.98
CA ALA A 92 23.35 19.26 15.30
C ALA A 92 22.43 19.53 14.09
N TYR A 93 22.98 19.49 12.86
CA TYR A 93 22.21 19.64 11.62
C TYR A 93 21.54 18.33 11.17
N LEU A 94 21.93 17.19 11.74
CA LEU A 94 21.27 15.91 11.45
C LEU A 94 19.85 15.89 12.05
N PRO A 95 18.94 15.09 11.46
CA PRO A 95 17.63 14.86 12.04
C PRO A 95 17.78 14.38 13.49
N ALA A 96 16.96 14.92 14.38
CA ALA A 96 16.94 14.50 15.77
C ALA A 96 16.48 13.04 15.87
N PHE A 97 16.87 12.38 16.95
CA PHE A 97 16.40 11.04 17.22
C PHE A 97 14.89 11.02 17.49
N PRO A 98 14.19 9.94 17.10
CA PRO A 98 12.84 9.67 17.60
C PRO A 98 12.77 9.78 19.13
N ASP A 99 11.59 10.13 19.63
CA ASP A 99 11.36 10.25 21.07
C ASP A 99 11.56 8.93 21.80
N GLU A 100 11.80 8.99 23.11
CA GLU A 100 11.97 7.81 23.97
C GLU A 100 10.76 6.84 23.91
N HIS A 101 9.54 7.37 23.75
CA HIS A 101 8.31 6.57 23.56
C HIS A 101 8.27 5.78 22.25
N THR A 102 9.13 6.11 21.28
CA THR A 102 9.31 5.33 20.05
C THR A 102 10.17 4.08 20.31
N TYR A 103 11.04 4.13 21.32
CA TYR A 103 11.98 3.06 21.67
C TYR A 103 11.52 2.21 22.86
N ARG A 104 10.65 2.76 23.71
CA ARG A 104 10.00 2.02 24.79
C ARG A 104 8.60 1.66 24.35
N ASP A 105 8.26 0.38 24.48
CA ASP A 105 6.88 -0.08 24.35
C ASP A 105 6.09 0.36 25.59
N THR A 106 5.84 1.67 25.70
CA THR A 106 4.89 2.22 26.64
C THR A 106 3.53 2.12 25.99
N THR A 107 2.68 1.23 26.49
CA THR A 107 1.27 1.22 26.12
C THR A 107 0.74 2.65 26.28
N GLN A 108 0.29 3.27 25.18
CA GLN A 108 -0.18 4.66 25.17
C GLN A 108 -1.31 4.90 26.19
N PHE A 109 -1.97 3.83 26.62
CA PHE A 109 -2.97 3.80 27.68
C PHE A 109 -2.46 2.94 28.85
N PRO A 110 -2.04 3.55 29.98
CA PRO A 110 -1.77 2.78 31.19
C PRO A 110 -3.10 2.21 31.71
N GLY A 111 -3.37 0.93 31.42
CA GLY A 111 -4.58 0.23 31.88
C GLY A 111 -5.04 -0.93 30.99
N ASP A 112 -4.63 -0.98 29.71
CA ASP A 112 -5.32 -1.83 28.74
C ASP A 112 -5.21 -3.35 28.97
N ALA A 113 -4.14 -3.81 29.61
CA ALA A 113 -3.99 -5.23 29.97
C ALA A 113 -4.85 -5.61 31.19
N LEU A 114 -4.99 -4.71 32.17
CA LEU A 114 -5.82 -4.92 33.36
C LEU A 114 -7.32 -4.71 33.06
N ASP A 115 -7.65 -3.89 32.07
CA ASP A 115 -9.02 -3.53 31.71
C ASP A 115 -9.62 -4.43 30.60
N ALA A 116 -8.87 -5.36 29.99
CA ALA A 116 -9.42 -6.28 29.01
C ALA A 116 -10.55 -7.17 29.59
N ALA A 117 -10.36 -7.67 30.82
CA ALA A 117 -11.39 -8.42 31.52
C ALA A 117 -12.63 -7.57 31.81
N ARG A 118 -12.45 -6.33 32.27
CA ARG A 118 -13.56 -5.39 32.53
C ARG A 118 -14.31 -5.00 31.26
N ARG A 119 -13.59 -4.80 30.15
CA ARG A 119 -14.21 -4.57 28.84
C ARG A 119 -15.03 -5.76 28.38
N SER A 120 -14.54 -6.99 28.62
CA SER A 120 -15.27 -8.20 28.27
C SER A 120 -16.54 -8.39 29.12
N THR A 121 -16.49 -8.08 30.42
CA THR A 121 -17.67 -8.18 31.30
C THR A 121 -18.71 -7.13 30.94
N HIS A 122 -18.31 -5.87 30.74
CA HIS A 122 -19.25 -4.82 30.32
C HIS A 122 -19.86 -5.07 28.94
N ALA A 123 -19.11 -5.66 28.00
CA ALA A 123 -19.65 -6.05 26.71
C ALA A 123 -20.70 -7.17 26.83
N ALA A 124 -20.46 -8.15 27.72
CA ALA A 124 -21.42 -9.23 27.98
C ALA A 124 -22.69 -8.72 28.68
N GLU A 125 -22.55 -7.83 29.66
CA GLU A 125 -23.67 -7.16 30.33
C GLU A 125 -24.52 -6.36 29.32
N ALA A 126 -23.87 -5.55 28.47
CA ALA A 126 -24.56 -4.78 27.43
C ALA A 126 -25.30 -5.68 26.41
N ALA A 127 -24.73 -6.85 26.07
CA ALA A 127 -25.38 -7.81 25.20
C ALA A 127 -26.63 -8.42 25.85
N GLN A 128 -26.55 -8.82 27.12
CA GLN A 128 -27.70 -9.34 27.88
C GLN A 128 -28.81 -8.29 28.01
N GLU A 129 -28.46 -7.04 28.31
CA GLU A 129 -29.41 -5.94 28.38
C GLU A 129 -30.12 -5.70 27.03
N ALA A 130 -29.36 -5.75 25.92
CA ALA A 130 -29.92 -5.62 24.57
C ALA A 130 -30.88 -6.77 24.24
N GLU A 131 -30.54 -8.01 24.58
CA GLU A 131 -31.41 -9.17 24.40
C GLU A 131 -32.70 -9.04 25.23
N ALA A 132 -32.60 -8.67 26.49
CA ALA A 132 -33.76 -8.45 27.35
C ALA A 132 -34.65 -7.31 26.83
N ALA A 133 -34.05 -6.21 26.36
CA ALA A 133 -34.78 -5.11 25.74
C ALA A 133 -35.50 -5.54 24.46
N LEU A 134 -34.88 -6.37 23.62
CA LEU A 134 -35.48 -6.93 22.41
C LEU A 134 -36.63 -7.88 22.74
N VAL A 135 -36.47 -8.76 23.73
CA VAL A 135 -37.53 -9.66 24.21
C VAL A 135 -38.72 -8.86 24.74
N LYS A 136 -38.47 -7.82 25.53
CA LYS A 136 -39.51 -6.93 26.06
C LYS A 136 -40.23 -6.15 24.95
N LEU A 137 -39.49 -5.70 23.94
CA LEU A 137 -40.06 -5.05 22.75
C LEU A 137 -40.92 -6.04 21.96
N ALA A 138 -40.42 -7.25 21.70
CA ALA A 138 -41.14 -8.30 20.98
C ALA A 138 -42.43 -8.72 21.71
N ALA A 139 -42.38 -8.87 23.03
CA ALA A 139 -43.56 -9.15 23.85
C ALA A 139 -44.61 -8.03 23.81
N ARG A 140 -44.17 -6.76 23.67
CA ARG A 140 -45.06 -5.62 23.48
C ARG A 140 -45.69 -5.60 22.07
N MET A 141 -44.95 -6.02 21.05
CA MET A 141 -45.40 -6.01 19.65
C MET A 141 -46.34 -7.19 19.32
N GLU A 142 -46.10 -8.37 19.90
CA GLU A 142 -46.86 -9.60 19.64
C GLU A 142 -47.41 -10.24 20.93
N PRO A 143 -48.53 -9.74 21.48
CA PRO A 143 -49.05 -10.16 22.79
C PRO A 143 -49.58 -11.61 22.85
N GLY A 144 -49.59 -12.34 21.73
CA GLY A 144 -50.12 -13.69 21.60
C GLY A 144 -49.09 -14.83 21.52
N ASN A 145 -47.77 -14.54 21.54
CA ASN A 145 -46.74 -15.57 21.37
C ASN A 145 -46.46 -16.35 22.68
N PRO A 146 -46.71 -17.68 22.74
CA PRO A 146 -46.62 -18.46 23.97
C PRO A 146 -45.18 -18.62 24.51
N VAL A 147 -44.14 -18.42 23.69
CA VAL A 147 -42.73 -18.58 24.10
C VAL A 147 -42.24 -17.41 24.97
N LEU A 148 -42.82 -16.22 24.83
CA LEU A 148 -42.39 -14.99 25.52
C LEU A 148 -43.07 -14.77 26.88
N ARG A 149 -44.03 -15.62 27.24
CA ARG A 149 -44.89 -15.47 28.43
C ARG A 149 -44.29 -16.00 29.73
N GLY A 150 -43.18 -16.74 29.65
CA GLY A 150 -42.57 -17.45 30.77
C GLY A 150 -41.40 -16.74 31.47
N ALA A 151 -41.00 -15.54 31.02
CA ALA A 151 -39.86 -14.84 31.58
C ALA A 151 -40.29 -13.61 32.41
N GLY A 152 -40.61 -13.87 33.68
CA GLY A 152 -40.54 -12.88 34.75
C GLY A 152 -41.55 -13.10 35.89
N PRO A 153 -41.28 -12.55 37.08
CA PRO A 153 -40.04 -12.64 37.87
C PRO A 153 -39.86 -14.00 38.56
#